data_AF-A0A6G9ZDJ2-F1
#
_entry.id   AF-A0A6G9ZDJ2-F1
#
_cell.length_a   1.000
_cell.length_b   1.000
_cell.length_c   1.000
_cell.angle_alpha   90.00
_cell.angle_beta   90.00
_cell.angle_gamma   90.00
#
_symmetry.space_group_name_H-M   'P 1'
#
loop_
_entity.id
_entity.type
_entity.pdbx_description
1 polymer ?
#
loop_
_entity_poly.entity_id
_entity_poly.type
_entity_poly.pdbx_seq_one_letter_code
_entity_poly.pdbx_strand_id
1 'polypeptide(L)' 'MESVDREALLDAGLNPDNPQVWADQRYVSDLLGRYGLRFGSWIHPITHLHRRSEGTGR' A
#
# COMPACT_ATOMS: atom_id res chain seq x y z
N MET A 1 14.42 7.01 -0.32
CA MET A 1 14.14 5.71 0.31
C MET A 1 12.83 5.93 1.04
N GLU A 2 11.71 5.42 0.52
CA GLU A 2 10.42 5.57 1.20
C GLU A 2 10.42 4.58 2.35
N SER A 3 10.53 5.11 3.57
CA SER A 3 10.51 4.31 4.79
C SER A 3 9.13 3.68 4.93
N VAL A 4 9.06 2.39 5.23
CA VAL A 4 7.79 1.72 5.59
C VAL A 4 7.20 2.45 6.80
N ASP A 5 5.99 2.97 6.66
CA ASP A 5 5.32 3.75 7.69
C ASP A 5 4.61 2.83 8.69
N ARG A 6 4.59 3.20 9.97
CA ARG A 6 3.97 2.37 11.03
C ARG A 6 2.50 2.11 10.74
N GLU A 7 1.83 3.12 10.19
CA GLU A 7 0.41 3.06 9.80
C GLU A 7 0.16 2.00 8.72
N ALA A 8 1.09 1.80 7.78
CA ALA A 8 0.96 0.79 6.74
C ALA A 8 1.03 -0.64 7.31
N LEU A 9 1.78 -0.84 8.40
CA LEU A 9 1.82 -2.13 9.10
C LEU A 9 0.51 -2.41 9.83
N LEU A 10 -0.05 -1.40 10.48
CA LEU A 10 -1.35 -1.51 11.15
C LEU A 10 -2.47 -1.78 10.16
N ASP A 11 -2.49 -1.09 9.01
CA ASP A 11 -3.46 -1.32 7.92
C ASP A 11 -3.35 -2.76 7.37
N ALA A 12 -2.13 -3.29 7.24
CA ALA A 12 -1.88 -4.67 6.84
C ALA A 12 -2.17 -5.71 7.95
N GLY A 13 -2.61 -5.28 9.14
CA GLY A 13 -2.88 -6.16 10.29
C GLY A 13 -1.61 -6.75 10.93
N LEU A 14 -0.44 -6.15 10.68
CA LEU A 14 0.84 -6.55 11.25
C LEU A 14 1.11 -5.78 12.54
N ASN A 15 1.68 -6.45 13.53
CA ASN A 15 2.06 -5.80 14.79
C ASN A 15 3.37 -5.02 14.63
N PRO A 16 3.36 -3.66 14.65
CA PRO A 16 4.57 -2.86 14.51
C PRO A 16 5.51 -2.95 15.71
N ASP A 17 5.05 -3.45 16.86
CA ASP A 17 5.88 -3.66 18.04
C ASP A 17 6.66 -4.99 17.95
N ASN A 18 6.37 -5.83 16.95
CA ASN A 18 7.15 -7.03 16.67
C ASN A 18 8.41 -6.68 15.85
N PRO A 19 9.63 -6.87 16.38
CA PRO A 19 10.86 -6.54 15.65
C PRO A 19 11.04 -7.38 14.38
N GLN A 20 10.44 -8.57 14.32
CA GLN A 20 10.52 -9.44 13.15
C GLN A 20 9.76 -8.87 11.94
N VAL A 21 8.64 -8.18 12.18
CA VAL A 21 7.86 -7.50 11.12
C VAL A 21 8.73 -6.47 10.40
N TRP A 22 9.56 -5.71 11.12
CA TRP A 22 10.48 -4.74 10.52
C TRP A 22 11.62 -5.41 9.72
N ALA A 23 12.11 -6.57 10.19
CA ALA A 23 13.13 -7.33 9.48
C ALA A 23 12.60 -7.87 8.15
N ASP A 24 11.39 -8.46 8.15
CA ASP A 24 10.71 -8.95 6.95
C ASP A 24 10.42 -7.82 5.96
N GLN A 25 9.94 -6.66 6.44
CA GLN A 25 9.68 -5.49 5.60
C GLN A 25 10.94 -4.97 4.91
N ARG A 26 12.06 -4.93 5.64
CA ARG A 26 13.35 -4.53 5.08
C ARG A 26 13.85 -5.54 4.04
N TYR A 27 13.68 -6.83 4.29
CA TYR A 27 14.03 -7.89 3.35
C TYR A 27 13.20 -7.79 2.07
N VAL A 28 11.88 -7.63 2.18
CA VAL A 28 10.97 -7.47 1.04
C VAL A 28 11.31 -6.20 0.25
N SER A 29 11.61 -5.09 0.93
CA SER A 29 12.02 -3.84 0.27
C SER A 29 13.33 -3.98 -0.51
N ASP A 30 14.31 -4.68 0.05
CA ASP A 30 15.57 -4.99 -0.63
C ASP A 30 15.34 -5.90 -1.85
N LEU A 31 14.53 -6.94 -1.68
CA LEU A 31 14.17 -7.88 -2.73
C LEU A 31 13.48 -7.17 -3.90
N LEU A 32 12.50 -6.33 -3.62
CA LEU A 32 11.77 -5.55 -4.62
C LEU A 32 12.66 -4.53 -5.33
N GLY A 33 13.58 -3.90 -4.59
CA GLY A 33 14.62 -3.05 -5.17
C GLY A 33 15.52 -3.81 -6.16
N ARG A 34 15.93 -5.04 -5.83
CA ARG A 34 16.71 -5.91 -6.72
C ARG A 34 15.95 -6.31 -7.98
N TYR A 35 14.64 -6.52 -7.88
CA TYR A 35 13.79 -6.87 -9.02
C TYR A 35 13.26 -5.63 -9.79
N GLY A 36 13.64 -4.42 -9.40
CA GLY A 36 13.17 -3.18 -10.03
C GLY A 36 11.67 -2.91 -9.84
N LEU A 37 11.02 -3.63 -8.91
CA LEU A 37 9.61 -3.47 -8.58
C LEU A 37 9.51 -2.40 -7.49
N ARG A 38 9.13 -1.17 -7.86
CA ARG A 38 8.91 -0.10 -6.89
C ARG A 38 7.44 -0.12 -6.45
N PHE A 39 7.16 0.01 -5.15
CA PHE A 39 5.80 0.11 -4.56
C PHE A 39 4.97 1.33 -5.02
N GLY A 40 5.36 2.02 -6.10
CA GLY A 40 4.69 3.23 -6.59
C GLY A 40 3.63 3.00 -7.69
N SER A 41 3.33 1.76 -8.09
CA SER A 41 2.48 1.51 -9.27
C SER A 41 1.24 0.64 -9.03
N TRP A 42 0.75 0.54 -7.79
CA TRP A 42 -0.45 -0.24 -7.47
C TRP A 42 -1.48 0.48 -6.60
N ILE A 43 -1.41 1.81 -6.50
CA ILE A 43 -2.52 2.62 -5.98
C ILE A 43 -3.19 3.33 -7.16
N HIS A 44 -3.91 2.56 -7.99
CA HIS A 44 -4.96 3.14 -8.82
C HIS A 44 -6.22 3.32 -7.96
N PRO A 45 -6.85 4.50 -7.98
CA PRO A 45 -7.84 4.92 -6.99
C PRO A 45 -9.14 4.14 -7.11
N ILE A 46 -9.50 3.40 -6.06
CA ILE A 46 -10.88 3.01 -5.76
C ILE A 46 -11.63 4.29 -5.31
N THR A 47 -11.68 5.31 -6.15
CA THR A 47 -12.35 6.59 -5.83
C THR A 47 -13.11 7.16 -7.03
N HIS A 48 -13.03 6.54 -8.22
CA HIS A 48 -13.71 7.03 -9.42
C HIS A 48 -14.92 6.19 -9.87
N LEU A 49 -15.48 5.33 -9.01
CA LEU A 49 -16.67 4.51 -9.35
C LEU A 49 -17.83 4.68 -8.36
N HIS A 50 -18.13 5.91 -7.91
CA HIS A 50 -19.40 6.16 -7.20
C HIS A 50 -20.00 7.56 -7.44
N ARG A 51 -19.94 8.10 -8.67
CA ARG A 51 -20.77 9.27 -9.02
C ARG A 51 -21.07 9.40 -10.51
N ARG A 52 -21.66 8.36 -11.10
CA ARG A 52 -22.41 8.50 -12.36
C ARG A 52 -23.66 7.63 -12.30
N SER A 53 -24.65 8.08 -11.55
CA SER A 53 -26.06 7.68 -11.67
C SER A 53 -26.92 8.71 -10.96
N GLU A 54 -26.93 9.94 -11.47
CA GLU A 54 -28.12 10.79 -11.34
C GLU A 54 -28.67 10.94 -12.75
N GLY A 55 -29.77 10.22 -12.96
CA GLY A 55 -30.48 10.18 -14.22
C GLY A 55 -31.02 11.57 -14.56
N THR A 56 -30.87 11.91 -15.83
CA THR A 56 -31.72 12.85 -16.54
C THR A 56 -33.17 12.36 -16.49
N GLY A 57 -33.88 12.74 -15.43
CA GLY A 57 -35.33 12.66 -15.33
C GLY A 57 -35.94 13.91 -15.97
N ARG A 58 -36.73 13.67 -17.00
CA ARG A 58 -37.51 14.63 -17.78
C ARG A 58 -38.56 15.36 -16.95
#